data_AF-A0A3N5U0Y1-F1
#
_entry.id   AF-A0A3N5U0Y1-F1
#
_cell.length_a   1.000
_cell.length_b   1.000
_cell.length_c   1.000
_cell.angle_alpha   90.00
_cell.angle_beta   90.00
_cell.angle_gamma   90.00
#
_symmetry.space_group_name_H-M   'P 1'
#
loop_
_entity.id
_entity.type
_entity.pdbx_description
1 polymer ?
#
loop_
_entity_poly.entity_id
_entity_poly.type
_entity_poly.pdbx_seq_one_letter_code
_entity_poly.pdbx_strand_id
1 'polypeptide(L)'
;MSQELIELEEEEYTSPLTAPVFKRILTLLKPHWKWVLGFIITIMLTSVLDAYFTYLNKQIVDVGITLKDKPALMRIALTYGIFQLLQAGFVFTFIYLAGVLGERVQYDLRKMLFNHLQELSLSYYAQNAVGRLIARVTSDTGRVSDLLTWGVIDTTWAIMNITTSFIFMAIINWKLALIVYTIIPVMLVVAVQFRKKILVEYRVSRRTNSKITGAYNENIQGVRVVKALRREDENTKEFQQLTTRMYKASYRAAWLSALFLPTVQIIASVALGLIIGYGGTQITIGLMTIGGIQAFVSYLTFMMWPIQDFARVYAEMQHSIASAERIFKLVDTPAEVHDRPGAIAAETLMGEIDFEHVDFYYEDRKPVLTDFSLKVQPGEMIALVGPTGGGKSTIVNLLCRFYEPCQGMIRINGRDYMDYTLASIHSRIGIVLQTPHLF
;
A
#
# COMPACT_ATOMS: atom_id res chain seq x y z
N MET A 1 -23.57 -14.50 -10.10
CA MET A 1 -23.31 -13.40 -9.13
C MET A 1 -22.06 -13.62 -8.26
N SER A 2 -21.67 -14.85 -7.88
CA SER A 2 -20.44 -15.07 -7.08
C SER A 2 -19.13 -14.97 -7.88
N GLN A 3 -19.13 -15.36 -9.16
CA GLN A 3 -17.93 -15.27 -10.02
C GLN A 3 -17.54 -13.82 -10.38
N GLU A 4 -18.51 -12.95 -10.65
CA GLU A 4 -18.24 -11.51 -10.87
C GLU A 4 -17.69 -10.82 -9.63
N LEU A 5 -18.15 -11.18 -8.44
CA LEU A 5 -17.63 -10.63 -7.17
C LEU A 5 -16.17 -11.06 -6.91
N ILE A 6 -15.79 -12.28 -7.29
CA ILE A 6 -14.41 -12.77 -7.19
C ILE A 6 -13.54 -12.16 -8.31
N GLU A 7 -14.07 -11.96 -9.52
CA GLU A 7 -13.33 -11.28 -10.60
C GLU A 7 -13.13 -9.77 -10.32
N LEU A 8 -14.08 -9.12 -9.64
CA LEU A 8 -13.94 -7.73 -9.18
C LEU A 8 -12.93 -7.58 -8.02
N GLU A 9 -12.71 -8.63 -7.22
CA GLU A 9 -11.61 -8.66 -6.23
C GLU A 9 -10.22 -8.83 -6.87
N GLU A 10 -10.16 -9.34 -8.11
CA GLU A 10 -8.91 -9.66 -8.82
C GLU A 10 -8.54 -8.68 -9.95
N GLU A 11 -9.30 -7.60 -10.16
CA GLU A 11 -8.71 -6.38 -10.72
C GLU A 11 -7.73 -5.80 -9.68
N GLU A 12 -6.59 -6.48 -9.48
CA GLU A 12 -5.33 -5.82 -9.15
C GLU A 12 -5.16 -4.78 -10.27
N TYR A 13 -5.65 -3.57 -10.03
CA TYR A 13 -5.34 -2.39 -10.84
C TYR A 13 -3.81 -2.33 -10.90
N THR A 14 -3.24 -2.92 -11.93
CA THR A 14 -1.93 -2.55 -12.43
C THR A 14 -2.12 -1.21 -13.13
N SER A 15 -2.59 -0.20 -12.40
CA SER A 15 -2.42 1.17 -12.84
C SER A 15 -0.92 1.35 -12.94
N PRO A 16 -0.37 1.60 -14.15
CA PRO A 16 1.05 1.94 -14.26
C PRO A 16 1.30 3.12 -13.33
N LEU A 17 2.37 3.09 -12.53
CA LEU A 17 2.85 4.15 -11.64
C LEU A 17 2.30 5.52 -12.06
N THR A 18 1.15 5.89 -11.50
CA THR A 18 0.47 7.11 -11.91
C THR A 18 1.25 8.20 -11.21
N ALA A 19 2.21 8.82 -11.90
CA ALA A 19 2.99 9.96 -11.43
C ALA A 19 2.17 10.97 -10.57
N PRO A 20 0.89 11.28 -10.88
CA PRO A 20 0.04 12.08 -9.98
C PRO A 20 -0.19 11.49 -8.59
N VAL A 21 -0.47 10.18 -8.48
CA VAL A 21 -0.70 9.49 -7.20
C VAL A 21 0.57 9.51 -6.37
N PHE A 22 1.71 9.16 -6.97
CA PHE A 22 3.00 9.18 -6.28
C PHE A 22 3.35 10.58 -5.77
N LYS A 23 3.13 11.62 -6.59
CA LYS A 23 3.31 13.02 -6.17
C LYS A 23 2.42 13.37 -4.98
N ARG A 24 1.16 12.90 -4.98
CA ARG A 24 0.21 13.15 -3.88
C ARG A 24 0.61 12.41 -2.60
N ILE A 25 1.11 11.17 -2.69
CA ILE A 25 1.71 10.45 -1.55
C ILE A 25 2.84 11.28 -0.94
N LEU A 26 3.76 11.80 -1.77
CA LEU A 26 4.85 12.65 -1.30
C LEU A 26 4.38 13.95 -0.65
N THR A 27 3.22 14.50 -1.05
CA THR A 27 2.68 15.69 -0.37
C THR A 27 2.27 15.44 1.08
N LEU A 28 1.98 14.19 1.46
CA LEU A 28 1.69 13.83 2.87
C LEU A 28 2.90 14.01 3.78
N LEU A 29 4.12 14.03 3.22
CA LEU A 29 5.33 14.27 3.97
C LEU A 29 5.60 15.77 4.25
N LYS A 30 4.94 16.69 3.53
CA LYS A 30 5.18 18.14 3.67
C LYS A 30 5.01 18.66 5.10
N PRO A 31 3.95 18.29 5.85
CA PRO A 31 3.79 18.73 7.24
C PRO A 31 4.88 18.18 8.16
N HIS A 32 5.50 17.06 7.78
CA HIS A 32 6.47 16.31 8.59
C HIS A 32 7.91 16.41 8.07
N TRP A 33 8.23 17.42 7.25
CA TRP A 33 9.52 17.53 6.55
C TRP A 33 10.75 17.47 7.46
N LYS A 34 10.64 17.93 8.73
CA LYS A 34 11.73 17.87 9.71
C LYS A 34 12.09 16.44 10.10
N TRP A 35 11.08 15.58 10.27
CA TRP A 35 11.29 14.15 10.55
C TRP A 35 11.92 13.47 9.35
N VAL A 36 11.42 13.78 8.16
CA VAL A 36 11.96 13.27 6.89
C VAL A 36 13.43 13.63 6.73
N LEU A 37 13.77 14.90 6.87
CA LEU A 37 15.14 15.37 6.78
C LEU A 37 16.03 14.72 7.85
N GLY A 38 15.54 14.64 9.09
CA GLY A 38 16.27 14.03 10.20
C GLY A 38 16.62 12.57 9.94
N PHE A 39 15.67 11.73 9.51
CA PHE A 39 15.95 10.32 9.26
C PHE A 39 16.79 10.11 7.99
N ILE A 40 16.60 10.94 6.94
CA ILE A 40 17.42 10.88 5.72
C ILE A 40 18.89 11.25 6.02
N ILE A 41 19.13 12.27 6.85
CA ILE A 41 20.50 12.63 7.22
C ILE A 41 21.15 11.51 8.03
N THR A 42 20.46 10.96 9.03
CA THR A 42 21.04 9.91 9.87
C THR A 42 21.28 8.60 9.12
N ILE A 43 20.42 8.22 8.16
CA ILE A 43 20.67 7.05 7.30
C ILE A 43 21.83 7.27 6.33
N MET A 44 22.00 8.49 5.81
CA MET A 44 23.17 8.85 4.99
C MET A 44 24.45 8.73 5.82
N LEU A 45 24.47 9.24 7.05
CA LEU A 45 25.61 9.13 7.95
C LEU A 45 25.93 7.67 8.29
N THR A 46 24.91 6.85 8.58
CA THR A 46 25.08 5.40 8.80
C THR A 46 25.71 4.72 7.59
N SER A 47 25.23 5.02 6.37
CA SER A 47 25.74 4.43 5.13
C SER A 47 27.18 4.83 4.80
N VAL A 48 27.59 6.04 5.21
CA VAL A 48 28.99 6.48 5.11
C VAL A 48 29.86 5.73 6.12
N LEU A 49 29.37 5.54 7.35
CA LEU A 49 30.09 4.77 8.37
C LEU A 49 30.24 3.29 7.96
N ASP A 50 29.21 2.66 7.38
CA ASP A 50 29.28 1.30 6.84
C ASP A 50 30.45 1.13 5.85
N ALA A 51 30.55 2.06 4.89
CA ALA A 51 31.64 2.05 3.93
C ALA A 51 32.98 2.33 4.62
N TYR A 52 33.02 3.29 5.53
CA TYR A 52 34.23 3.63 6.26
C TYR A 52 34.75 2.47 7.14
N PHE A 53 33.88 1.65 7.75
CA PHE A 53 34.30 0.45 8.48
C PHE A 53 35.04 -0.55 7.58
N THR A 54 34.59 -0.70 6.34
CA THR A 54 35.28 -1.55 5.36
C THR A 54 36.67 -1.00 5.05
N TYR A 55 36.82 0.32 4.96
CA TYR A 55 38.12 0.97 4.84
C TYR A 55 38.99 0.86 6.11
N LEU A 56 38.41 0.89 7.31
CA LEU A 56 39.17 0.63 8.53
C LEU A 56 39.68 -0.82 8.57
N ASN A 57 38.86 -1.79 8.14
CA ASN A 57 39.27 -3.19 8.02
C ASN A 57 40.45 -3.37 7.06
N LYS A 58 40.48 -2.62 5.94
CA LYS A 58 41.67 -2.53 5.07
C LYS A 58 42.91 -2.11 5.87
N GLN A 59 42.80 -1.05 6.68
CA GLN A 59 43.94 -0.53 7.45
C GLN A 59 44.40 -1.50 8.54
N ILE A 60 43.48 -2.25 9.16
CA ILE A 60 43.83 -3.32 10.10
C ILE A 60 44.73 -4.35 9.41
N VAL A 61 44.39 -4.76 8.18
CA VAL A 61 45.18 -5.72 7.41
C VAL A 61 46.52 -5.11 6.97
N ASP A 62 46.50 -3.93 6.36
CA ASP A 62 47.69 -3.31 5.77
C ASP A 62 48.69 -2.81 6.81
N VAL A 63 48.21 -2.13 7.86
CA VAL A 63 49.08 -1.48 8.86
C VAL A 63 49.22 -2.35 10.11
N GLY A 64 48.11 -2.85 10.64
CA GLY A 64 48.14 -3.62 11.89
C GLY A 64 48.80 -4.99 11.72
N ILE A 65 48.33 -5.78 10.75
CA ILE A 65 48.77 -7.17 10.56
C ILE A 65 50.03 -7.23 9.71
N THR A 66 50.04 -6.62 8.53
CA THR A 66 51.15 -6.76 7.57
C THR A 66 52.43 -6.09 8.08
N LEU A 67 52.34 -4.87 8.62
CA LEU A 67 53.49 -4.17 9.22
C LEU A 67 53.77 -4.58 10.67
N LYS A 68 52.92 -5.42 11.29
CA LYS A 68 53.01 -5.85 12.69
C LYS A 68 53.05 -4.70 13.71
N ASP A 69 52.45 -3.55 13.37
CA ASP A 69 52.40 -2.36 14.23
C ASP A 69 51.23 -2.46 15.23
N LYS A 70 51.54 -2.94 16.44
CA LYS A 70 50.55 -3.10 17.53
C LYS A 70 49.96 -1.76 17.99
N PRO A 71 50.74 -0.67 18.20
CA PRO A 71 50.19 0.65 18.50
C PRO A 71 49.19 1.17 17.45
N ALA A 72 49.52 1.04 16.16
CA ALA A 72 48.62 1.46 15.09
C ALA A 72 47.35 0.61 15.07
N LEU A 73 47.47 -0.71 15.24
CA LEU A 73 46.32 -1.62 15.35
C LEU A 73 45.39 -1.21 16.50
N MET A 74 45.93 -0.91 17.68
CA MET A 74 45.13 -0.48 18.83
C MET A 74 44.41 0.85 18.55
N ARG A 75 45.07 1.81 17.90
CA ARG A 75 44.47 3.09 17.51
C ARG A 75 43.31 2.88 16.52
N ILE A 76 43.50 2.02 15.52
CA ILE A 76 42.46 1.70 14.53
C ILE A 76 41.28 0.97 15.20
N ALA A 77 41.55 0.00 16.07
CA ALA A 77 40.52 -0.73 16.82
C ALA A 77 39.70 0.19 17.74
N LEU A 78 40.36 1.13 18.44
CA LEU A 78 39.68 2.12 19.27
C LEU A 78 38.83 3.09 18.43
N THR A 79 39.36 3.54 17.28
CA THR A 79 38.60 4.36 16.32
C THR A 79 37.38 3.62 15.78
N TYR A 80 37.56 2.33 15.44
CA TYR A 80 36.48 1.44 15.02
C TYR A 80 35.41 1.34 16.11
N GLY A 81 35.81 1.08 17.37
CA GLY A 81 34.89 0.99 18.51
C GLY A 81 34.10 2.28 18.75
N ILE A 82 34.74 3.45 18.67
CA ILE A 82 34.06 4.75 18.81
C ILE A 82 33.03 4.94 17.70
N PHE A 83 33.42 4.68 16.44
CA PHE A 83 32.47 4.82 15.33
C PHE A 83 31.35 3.79 15.39
N GLN A 84 31.58 2.60 15.95
CA GLN A 84 30.52 1.61 16.16
C GLN A 84 29.45 2.13 17.14
N LEU A 85 29.86 2.81 18.22
CA LEU A 85 28.93 3.44 19.16
C LEU A 85 28.19 4.62 18.51
N LEU A 86 28.89 5.43 17.70
CA LEU A 86 28.27 6.52 16.95
C LEU A 86 27.24 5.99 15.94
N GLN A 87 27.59 4.94 15.21
CA GLN A 87 26.70 4.28 14.27
C GLN A 87 25.46 3.74 14.97
N ALA A 88 25.62 3.07 16.12
CA ALA A 88 24.48 2.59 16.90
C ALA A 88 23.53 3.74 17.29
N GLY A 89 24.08 4.90 17.64
CA GLY A 89 23.29 6.12 17.88
C GLY A 89 22.55 6.61 16.63
N PHE A 90 23.18 6.62 15.46
CA PHE A 90 22.52 6.98 14.21
C PHE A 90 21.45 5.97 13.81
N VAL A 91 21.71 4.68 14.00
CA VAL A 91 20.76 3.59 13.74
C VAL A 91 19.51 3.75 14.61
N PHE A 92 19.70 3.89 15.91
CA PHE A 92 18.60 4.17 16.83
C PHE A 92 17.83 5.42 16.42
N THR A 93 18.55 6.49 16.07
CA THR A 93 17.93 7.77 15.70
C THR A 93 17.09 7.64 14.44
N PHE A 94 17.60 7.06 13.34
CA PHE A 94 16.80 6.96 12.11
C PHE A 94 15.60 6.02 12.30
N ILE A 95 15.74 4.92 13.05
CA ILE A 95 14.64 4.00 13.36
C ILE A 95 13.55 4.73 14.15
N TYR A 96 13.94 5.48 15.19
CA TYR A 96 13.00 6.27 15.99
C TYR A 96 12.30 7.35 15.16
N LEU A 97 13.05 8.15 14.40
CA LEU A 97 12.50 9.24 13.59
C LEU A 97 11.55 8.70 12.51
N ALA A 98 11.89 7.59 11.87
CA ALA A 98 11.05 6.97 10.86
C ALA A 98 9.79 6.33 11.47
N GLY A 99 9.91 5.66 12.62
CA GLY A 99 8.75 5.11 13.32
C GLY A 99 7.75 6.19 13.74
N VAL A 100 8.23 7.30 14.32
CA VAL A 100 7.37 8.45 14.67
C VAL A 100 6.75 9.08 13.43
N LEU A 101 7.52 9.23 12.34
CA LEU A 101 6.98 9.74 11.07
C LEU A 101 5.85 8.84 10.55
N GLY A 102 6.03 7.51 10.59
CA GLY A 102 5.05 6.54 10.11
C GLY A 102 3.74 6.63 10.89
N GLU A 103 3.82 6.65 12.21
CA GLU A 103 2.63 6.78 13.05
C GLU A 103 1.90 8.12 12.81
N ARG A 104 2.64 9.22 12.64
CA ARG A 104 2.03 10.54 12.35
C ARG A 104 1.34 10.58 10.99
N VAL A 105 1.99 10.07 9.95
CA VAL A 105 1.40 10.01 8.59
C VAL A 105 0.16 9.12 8.60
N GLN A 106 0.22 7.96 9.26
CA GLN A 106 -0.92 7.06 9.36
C GLN A 106 -2.07 7.70 10.15
N TYR A 107 -1.76 8.40 11.24
CA TYR A 107 -2.74 9.15 12.03
C TYR A 107 -3.44 10.21 11.19
N ASP A 108 -2.69 11.04 10.46
CA ASP A 108 -3.25 12.11 9.61
C ASP A 108 -4.15 11.54 8.51
N LEU A 109 -3.72 10.44 7.86
CA LEU A 109 -4.54 9.73 6.87
C LEU A 109 -5.83 9.19 7.48
N ARG A 110 -5.74 8.53 8.63
CA ARG A 110 -6.92 7.98 9.34
C ARG A 110 -7.89 9.08 9.73
N LYS A 111 -7.38 10.18 10.28
CA LYS A 111 -8.19 11.35 10.66
C LYS A 111 -8.90 11.96 9.46
N MET A 112 -8.18 12.17 8.36
CA MET A 112 -8.75 12.69 7.12
C MET A 112 -9.87 11.79 6.59
N LEU A 113 -9.63 10.48 6.48
CA LEU A 113 -10.62 9.55 5.97
C LEU A 113 -11.82 9.42 6.90
N PHE A 114 -11.59 9.39 8.21
CA PHE A 114 -12.66 9.28 9.20
C PHE A 114 -13.58 10.50 9.19
N ASN A 115 -13.02 11.70 9.07
CA ASN A 115 -13.80 12.92 8.93
C ASN A 115 -14.58 12.93 7.61
N HIS A 116 -13.93 12.60 6.49
CA HIS A 116 -14.58 12.56 5.18
C HIS A 116 -15.73 11.55 5.12
N LEU A 117 -15.57 10.39 5.75
CA LEU A 117 -16.63 9.39 5.85
C LEU A 117 -17.89 9.95 6.53
N GLN A 118 -17.76 10.82 7.54
CA GLN A 118 -18.92 11.43 8.20
C GLN A 118 -19.66 12.44 7.32
N GLU A 119 -19.01 12.95 6.27
CA GLU A 119 -19.59 13.91 5.32
C GLU A 119 -20.29 13.21 4.13
N LEU A 120 -19.97 11.94 3.87
CA LEU A 120 -20.56 11.20 2.76
C LEU A 120 -22.03 10.84 3.02
N SER A 121 -22.85 10.97 1.97
CA SER A 121 -24.28 10.63 2.00
C SER A 121 -24.53 9.13 2.24
N LEU A 122 -25.73 8.80 2.72
CA LEU A 122 -26.19 7.42 2.93
C LEU A 122 -26.16 6.56 1.65
N SER A 123 -26.36 7.18 0.48
CA SER A 123 -26.24 6.54 -0.83
C SER A 123 -24.87 5.87 -1.01
N TYR A 124 -23.81 6.55 -0.59
CA TYR A 124 -22.45 5.99 -0.67
C TYR A 124 -22.30 4.71 0.15
N TYR A 125 -22.90 4.65 1.34
CA TYR A 125 -22.87 3.48 2.22
C TYR A 125 -23.76 2.34 1.73
N ALA A 126 -24.86 2.64 1.04
CA ALA A 126 -25.70 1.62 0.41
C ALA A 126 -24.98 0.90 -0.74
N GLN A 127 -24.13 1.62 -1.48
CA GLN A 127 -23.39 1.08 -2.62
C GLN A 127 -22.03 0.46 -2.24
N ASN A 128 -21.51 0.76 -1.05
CA ASN A 128 -20.19 0.32 -0.61
C ASN A 128 -20.26 -0.52 0.67
N ALA A 129 -19.78 -1.76 0.59
CA ALA A 129 -19.67 -2.62 1.77
C ALA A 129 -18.82 -1.96 2.87
N VAL A 130 -19.39 -1.85 4.07
CA VAL A 130 -18.76 -1.20 5.25
C VAL A 130 -17.38 -1.79 5.55
N GLY A 131 -17.21 -3.10 5.41
CA GLY A 131 -15.91 -3.76 5.58
C GLY A 131 -14.82 -3.24 4.65
N ARG A 132 -15.15 -2.85 3.40
CA ARG A 132 -14.20 -2.23 2.47
C ARG A 132 -13.78 -0.84 2.95
N LEU A 133 -14.71 -0.07 3.51
CA LEU A 133 -14.41 1.27 4.05
C LEU A 133 -13.51 1.17 5.28
N ILE A 134 -13.78 0.22 6.18
CA ILE A 134 -12.93 -0.06 7.34
C ILE A 134 -11.52 -0.46 6.87
N ALA A 135 -11.39 -1.34 5.87
CA ALA A 135 -10.09 -1.76 5.34
C ALA A 135 -9.29 -0.58 4.75
N ARG A 136 -9.96 0.38 4.07
CA ARG A 136 -9.32 1.60 3.55
C ARG A 136 -8.76 2.48 4.69
N VAL A 137 -9.53 2.68 5.76
CA VAL A 137 -9.11 3.49 6.91
C VAL A 137 -8.00 2.80 7.71
N THR A 138 -8.04 1.47 7.83
CA THR A 138 -7.15 0.72 8.72
C THR A 138 -5.89 0.22 8.03
N SER A 139 -6.05 -0.70 7.08
CA SER A 139 -4.96 -1.44 6.44
C SER A 139 -4.29 -0.65 5.32
N ASP A 140 -5.07 0.02 4.47
CA ASP A 140 -4.49 0.78 3.35
C ASP A 140 -3.68 2.00 3.85
N THR A 141 -4.13 2.68 4.92
CA THR A 141 -3.36 3.79 5.52
C THR A 141 -2.03 3.32 6.09
N GLY A 142 -1.99 2.10 6.67
CA GLY A 142 -0.76 1.46 7.13
C GLY A 142 0.22 1.25 5.99
N ARG A 143 -0.22 0.58 4.92
CA ARG A 143 0.63 0.33 3.73
C ARG A 143 1.22 1.60 3.13
N VAL A 144 0.43 2.67 3.03
CA VAL A 144 0.92 3.96 2.52
C VAL A 144 1.96 4.56 3.46
N SER A 145 1.74 4.46 4.77
CA SER A 145 2.70 4.94 5.76
C SER A 145 4.00 4.13 5.79
N ASP A 146 3.91 2.81 5.70
CA ASP A 146 5.07 1.90 5.64
C ASP A 146 5.94 2.20 4.40
N LEU A 147 5.33 2.44 3.24
CA LEU A 147 6.07 2.85 2.05
C LEU A 147 6.80 4.19 2.26
N LEU A 148 6.12 5.16 2.87
CA LEU A 148 6.66 6.50 3.14
C LEU A 148 7.78 6.53 4.18
N THR A 149 7.93 5.44 4.95
CA THR A 149 8.93 5.28 6.00
C THR A 149 9.96 4.23 5.62
N TRP A 150 9.63 2.94 5.77
CA TRP A 150 10.50 1.80 5.50
C TRP A 150 10.90 1.69 4.03
N GLY A 151 9.96 1.91 3.10
CA GLY A 151 10.29 1.90 1.68
C GLY A 151 11.29 3.00 1.29
N VAL A 152 11.16 4.19 1.88
CA VAL A 152 12.11 5.30 1.68
C VAL A 152 13.44 5.02 2.38
N ILE A 153 13.44 4.42 3.57
CA ILE A 153 14.64 3.96 4.28
C ILE A 153 15.44 2.99 3.42
N ASP A 154 14.83 1.90 2.99
CA ASP A 154 15.51 0.84 2.24
C ASP A 154 16.07 1.39 0.93
N THR A 155 15.29 2.23 0.23
CA THR A 155 15.74 2.87 -1.03
C THR A 155 16.90 3.83 -0.79
N THR A 156 16.81 4.67 0.24
CA THR A 156 17.86 5.65 0.55
C THR A 156 19.14 4.96 0.99
N TRP A 157 19.05 3.97 1.87
CA TRP A 157 20.18 3.16 2.30
C TRP A 157 20.81 2.42 1.11
N ALA A 158 20.01 1.81 0.23
CA ALA A 158 20.51 1.12 -0.95
C ALA A 158 21.33 2.04 -1.87
N ILE A 159 20.78 3.21 -2.20
CA ILE A 159 21.45 4.21 -3.05
C ILE A 159 22.73 4.70 -2.37
N MET A 160 22.65 5.04 -1.08
CA MET A 160 23.79 5.55 -0.33
C MET A 160 24.89 4.49 -0.18
N ASN A 161 24.55 3.26 0.19
CA ASN A 161 25.50 2.16 0.34
C ASN A 161 26.24 1.85 -0.97
N ILE A 162 25.52 1.78 -2.10
CA ILE A 162 26.14 1.58 -3.42
C ILE A 162 27.07 2.74 -3.77
N THR A 163 26.62 3.98 -3.52
CA THR A 163 27.37 5.20 -3.86
C THR A 163 28.62 5.36 -2.99
N THR A 164 28.50 5.21 -1.67
CA THR A 164 29.62 5.33 -0.73
C THR A 164 30.64 4.22 -0.95
N SER A 165 30.19 2.98 -1.13
CA SER A 165 31.07 1.85 -1.48
C SER A 165 31.85 2.13 -2.77
N PHE A 166 31.19 2.60 -3.82
CA PHE A 166 31.87 2.98 -5.06
C PHE A 166 32.92 4.08 -4.85
N ILE A 167 32.60 5.13 -4.09
CA ILE A 167 33.54 6.22 -3.78
C ILE A 167 34.79 5.67 -3.08
N PHE A 168 34.63 4.87 -2.02
CA PHE A 168 35.77 4.31 -1.31
C PHE A 168 36.57 3.31 -2.16
N MET A 169 35.90 2.49 -2.98
CA MET A 169 36.58 1.62 -3.94
C MET A 169 37.39 2.44 -4.95
N ALA A 170 36.85 3.55 -5.44
CA ALA A 170 37.53 4.42 -6.39
C ALA A 170 38.76 5.12 -5.78
N ILE A 171 38.69 5.49 -4.50
CA ILE A 171 39.84 5.99 -3.73
C ILE A 171 40.95 4.94 -3.64
N ILE A 172 40.60 3.66 -3.45
CA ILE A 172 41.59 2.57 -3.36
C ILE A 172 42.16 2.23 -4.74
N ASN A 173 41.30 1.99 -5.73
CA ASN A 173 41.68 1.73 -7.12
C ASN A 173 40.50 2.00 -8.08
N TRP A 174 40.49 3.16 -8.73
CA TRP A 174 39.40 3.57 -9.62
C TRP A 174 39.18 2.65 -10.83
N LYS A 175 40.23 2.03 -11.37
CA LYS A 175 40.11 1.11 -12.53
C LYS A 175 39.36 -0.15 -12.12
N LEU A 176 39.73 -0.75 -10.99
CA LEU A 176 39.04 -1.94 -10.47
C LEU A 176 37.63 -1.59 -9.98
N ALA A 177 37.42 -0.40 -9.42
CA ALA A 177 36.10 0.06 -9.01
C ALA A 177 35.12 0.14 -10.18
N LEU A 178 35.55 0.67 -11.34
CA LEU A 178 34.73 0.70 -12.55
C LEU A 178 34.37 -0.70 -13.04
N ILE A 179 35.33 -1.64 -13.02
CA ILE A 179 35.08 -3.04 -13.39
C ILE A 179 33.98 -3.63 -12.50
N VAL A 180 34.07 -3.49 -11.18
CA VAL A 180 33.03 -4.01 -10.28
C VAL A 180 31.70 -3.28 -10.47
N TYR A 181 31.73 -1.97 -10.70
CA TYR A 181 30.51 -1.18 -10.90
C TYR A 181 29.74 -1.62 -12.15
N THR A 182 30.41 -2.07 -13.22
CA THR A 182 29.73 -2.60 -14.42
C THR A 182 28.89 -3.86 -14.16
N ILE A 183 29.15 -4.57 -13.06
CA ILE A 183 28.44 -5.80 -12.69
C ILE A 183 27.10 -5.47 -12.02
N ILE A 184 26.95 -4.28 -11.40
CA ILE A 184 25.73 -3.88 -10.69
C ILE A 184 24.53 -3.77 -11.63
N PRO A 185 24.59 -3.08 -12.79
CA PRO A 185 23.47 -3.06 -13.74
C PRO A 185 23.06 -4.46 -14.19
N VAL A 186 24.04 -5.37 -14.39
CA VAL A 186 23.76 -6.76 -14.76
C VAL A 186 22.99 -7.47 -13.64
N MET A 187 23.44 -7.34 -12.39
CA MET A 187 22.72 -7.91 -11.24
C MET A 187 21.30 -7.34 -11.10
N LEU A 188 21.12 -6.02 -11.27
CA LEU A 188 19.81 -5.37 -11.20
C LEU A 188 18.87 -5.87 -12.30
N VAL A 189 19.34 -5.95 -13.55
CA VAL A 189 18.54 -6.49 -14.66
C VAL A 189 18.12 -7.92 -14.38
N VAL A 190 19.05 -8.77 -13.92
CA VAL A 190 18.75 -10.16 -13.55
C VAL A 190 17.70 -10.19 -12.43
N ALA A 191 17.88 -9.42 -11.35
CA ALA A 191 16.93 -9.38 -10.24
C ALA A 191 15.52 -8.96 -10.67
N VAL A 192 15.40 -7.90 -11.48
CA VAL A 192 14.11 -7.43 -12.01
C VAL A 192 13.45 -8.49 -12.89
N GLN A 193 14.21 -9.17 -13.76
CA GLN A 193 13.67 -10.21 -14.65
C GLN A 193 13.18 -11.44 -13.87
N PHE A 194 13.96 -11.92 -12.89
CA PHE A 194 13.52 -12.99 -12.00
C PHE A 194 12.25 -12.60 -11.25
N ARG A 195 12.22 -11.41 -10.64
CA ARG A 195 11.06 -10.92 -9.89
C ARG A 195 9.81 -10.84 -10.77
N LYS A 196 9.92 -10.31 -11.99
CA LYS A 196 8.80 -10.22 -12.93
C LYS A 196 8.21 -11.59 -13.23
N LYS A 197 9.05 -12.60 -13.52
CA LYS A 197 8.60 -13.97 -13.79
C LYS A 197 7.99 -14.63 -12.57
N ILE A 198 8.61 -14.48 -11.40
CA ILE A 198 8.13 -15.00 -10.12
C ILE A 198 6.74 -14.44 -9.79
N LEU A 199 6.54 -13.12 -9.92
CA LEU A 199 5.26 -12.46 -9.64
C LEU A 199 4.14 -12.94 -10.57
N VAL A 200 4.43 -13.19 -11.85
CA VAL A 200 3.44 -13.72 -12.79
C VAL A 200 2.95 -15.10 -12.36
N GLU A 201 3.87 -16.02 -12.02
CA GLU A 201 3.49 -17.37 -11.58
C GLU A 201 2.77 -17.36 -10.22
N TYR A 202 3.19 -16.49 -9.28
CA TYR A 202 2.45 -16.30 -8.03
C TYR A 202 1.03 -15.75 -8.25
N ARG A 203 0.83 -14.84 -9.21
CA ARG A 203 -0.51 -14.36 -9.56
C ARG A 203 -1.39 -15.49 -10.08
N VAL A 204 -0.86 -16.34 -10.97
CA VAL A 204 -1.58 -17.52 -11.46
C VAL A 204 -1.92 -18.48 -10.31
N SER A 205 -0.98 -18.70 -9.38
CA SER A 205 -1.23 -19.51 -8.18
C SER A 205 -2.34 -18.91 -7.32
N ARG A 206 -2.30 -17.61 -7.01
CA ARG A 206 -3.33 -16.93 -6.20
C ARG A 206 -4.71 -17.03 -6.85
N ARG A 207 -4.80 -16.73 -8.14
CA ARG A 207 -6.06 -16.84 -8.91
C ARG A 207 -6.61 -18.25 -8.95
N THR A 208 -5.73 -19.25 -9.06
CA THR A 208 -6.16 -20.65 -9.02
C THR A 208 -6.61 -21.05 -7.62
N ASN A 209 -5.96 -20.54 -6.57
CA ASN A 209 -6.37 -20.76 -5.18
C ASN A 209 -7.78 -20.20 -4.91
N SER A 210 -8.11 -19.00 -5.40
CA SER A 210 -9.47 -18.45 -5.31
C SER A 210 -10.53 -19.40 -5.91
N LYS A 211 -10.23 -19.98 -7.08
CA LYS A 211 -11.10 -20.97 -7.74
C LYS A 211 -11.22 -22.27 -6.95
N ILE A 212 -10.12 -22.74 -6.35
CA ILE A 212 -10.10 -23.93 -5.49
C ILE A 212 -10.98 -23.69 -4.26
N THR A 213 -10.86 -22.54 -3.59
CA THR A 213 -11.70 -22.19 -2.44
C THR A 213 -13.17 -22.10 -2.81
N GLY A 214 -13.48 -21.51 -3.98
CA GLY A 214 -14.85 -21.47 -4.52
C GLY A 214 -15.42 -22.88 -4.76
N ALA A 215 -14.67 -23.72 -5.49
CA ALA A 215 -15.07 -25.10 -5.77
C ALA A 215 -15.23 -25.92 -4.49
N TYR A 216 -14.36 -25.72 -3.50
CA TYR A 216 -14.45 -26.36 -2.19
C TYR A 216 -15.75 -25.99 -1.47
N ASN A 217 -16.08 -24.69 -1.43
CA ASN A 217 -17.30 -24.20 -0.81
C ASN A 217 -18.56 -24.73 -1.51
N GLU A 218 -18.60 -24.71 -2.84
CA GLU A 218 -19.72 -25.24 -3.64
C GLU A 218 -19.93 -26.75 -3.41
N ASN A 219 -18.85 -27.54 -3.40
CA ASN A 219 -18.93 -28.98 -3.15
C ASN A 219 -19.44 -29.32 -1.74
N ILE A 220 -19.03 -28.57 -0.72
CA ILE A 220 -19.49 -28.79 0.66
C ILE A 220 -20.94 -28.39 0.83
N GLN A 221 -21.33 -27.20 0.35
CA GLN A 221 -22.72 -26.76 0.43
C GLN A 221 -23.65 -27.67 -0.39
N GLY A 222 -23.17 -28.14 -1.55
CA GLY A 222 -23.89 -29.03 -2.46
C GLY A 222 -23.74 -30.52 -2.15
N VAL A 223 -23.17 -30.92 -1.00
CA VAL A 223 -22.78 -32.33 -0.74
C VAL A 223 -23.94 -33.32 -0.93
N ARG A 224 -25.17 -32.94 -0.56
CA ARG A 224 -26.36 -33.78 -0.74
C ARG A 224 -26.66 -34.04 -2.22
N VAL A 225 -26.50 -33.02 -3.06
CA VAL A 225 -26.72 -33.11 -4.52
C VAL A 225 -25.62 -33.97 -5.16
N VAL A 226 -24.36 -33.75 -4.78
CA VAL A 226 -23.23 -34.55 -5.25
C VAL A 226 -23.43 -36.04 -4.93
N LYS A 227 -23.86 -36.36 -3.70
CA LYS A 227 -24.16 -37.73 -3.26
C LYS A 227 -25.39 -38.32 -3.96
N ALA A 228 -26.46 -37.55 -4.11
CA ALA A 228 -27.67 -38.01 -4.78
C ALA A 228 -27.43 -38.34 -6.26
N LEU A 229 -26.57 -37.56 -6.94
CA LEU A 229 -26.21 -37.75 -8.35
C LEU A 229 -24.99 -38.66 -8.56
N ARG A 230 -24.38 -39.19 -7.49
CA ARG A 230 -23.16 -40.02 -7.52
C ARG A 230 -22.01 -39.40 -8.33
N ARG A 231 -21.75 -38.10 -8.11
CA ARG A 231 -20.75 -37.32 -8.88
C ARG A 231 -19.38 -37.21 -8.19
N GLU A 232 -19.12 -37.95 -7.12
CA GLU A 232 -17.89 -37.80 -6.33
C GLU A 232 -16.62 -37.90 -7.17
N ASP A 233 -16.53 -38.88 -8.07
CA ASP A 233 -15.36 -39.09 -8.91
C ASP A 233 -15.17 -37.96 -9.94
N GLU A 234 -16.26 -37.47 -10.51
CA GLU A 234 -16.21 -36.40 -11.52
C GLU A 234 -15.82 -35.08 -10.87
N ASN A 235 -16.41 -34.74 -9.73
CA ASN A 235 -16.05 -33.56 -8.95
C ASN A 235 -14.60 -33.65 -8.45
N THR A 236 -14.12 -34.85 -8.11
CA THR A 236 -12.70 -35.07 -7.74
C THR A 236 -11.77 -34.80 -8.92
N LYS A 237 -12.12 -35.25 -10.14
CA LYS A 237 -11.33 -34.95 -11.35
C LYS A 237 -11.30 -33.45 -11.66
N GLU A 238 -12.44 -32.78 -11.61
CA GLU A 238 -12.53 -31.33 -11.80
C GLU A 238 -11.66 -30.58 -10.77
N PHE A 239 -11.76 -30.97 -9.50
CA PHE A 239 -10.94 -30.39 -8.43
C PHE A 239 -9.45 -30.67 -8.63
N GLN A 240 -9.08 -31.86 -9.09
CA GLN A 240 -7.70 -32.24 -9.39
C GLN A 240 -7.10 -31.39 -10.51
N GLN A 241 -7.88 -30.99 -11.52
CA GLN A 241 -7.40 -30.08 -12.57
C GLN A 241 -7.05 -28.70 -12.01
N LEU A 242 -7.88 -28.17 -11.11
CA LEU A 242 -7.64 -26.89 -10.44
C LEU A 242 -6.38 -26.97 -9.56
N THR A 243 -6.29 -27.98 -8.69
CA THR A 243 -5.13 -28.14 -7.80
C THR A 243 -3.84 -28.41 -8.58
N THR A 244 -3.89 -29.16 -9.68
CA THR A 244 -2.73 -29.38 -10.57
C THR A 244 -2.26 -28.08 -11.22
N ARG A 245 -3.18 -27.20 -11.63
CA ARG A 245 -2.81 -25.88 -12.16
C ARG A 245 -2.13 -25.02 -11.10
N MET A 246 -2.65 -25.01 -9.87
CA MET A 246 -2.02 -24.31 -8.75
C MET A 246 -0.63 -24.88 -8.48
N TYR A 247 -0.50 -26.20 -8.40
CA TYR A 247 0.78 -26.88 -8.20
C TYR A 247 1.82 -26.47 -9.24
N LYS A 248 1.48 -26.50 -10.54
CA LYS A 248 2.41 -26.11 -11.62
C LYS A 248 2.88 -24.66 -11.49
N ALA A 249 1.96 -23.73 -11.20
CA ALA A 249 2.29 -22.32 -11.04
C ALA A 249 3.15 -22.08 -9.77
N SER A 250 2.75 -22.64 -8.64
CA SER A 250 3.50 -22.56 -7.38
C SER A 250 4.89 -23.19 -7.51
N TYR A 251 5.00 -24.34 -8.17
CA TYR A 251 6.28 -25.01 -8.41
C TYR A 251 7.20 -24.14 -9.27
N ARG A 252 6.70 -23.56 -10.37
CA ARG A 252 7.48 -22.64 -11.20
C ARG A 252 7.93 -21.40 -10.43
N ALA A 253 7.04 -20.80 -9.64
CA ALA A 253 7.37 -19.65 -8.80
C ALA A 253 8.46 -20.00 -7.77
N ALA A 254 8.35 -21.16 -7.12
CA ALA A 254 9.32 -21.66 -6.16
C ALA A 254 10.66 -21.99 -6.82
N TRP A 255 10.65 -22.62 -7.98
CA TRP A 255 11.85 -22.95 -8.75
C TRP A 255 12.60 -21.70 -9.21
N LEU A 256 11.88 -20.69 -9.74
CA LEU A 256 12.46 -19.40 -10.11
C LEU A 256 13.02 -18.67 -8.87
N SER A 257 12.31 -18.70 -7.75
CA SER A 257 12.79 -18.12 -6.48
C SER A 257 14.06 -18.83 -5.98
N ALA A 258 14.12 -20.15 -6.08
CA ALA A 258 15.29 -20.95 -5.70
C ALA A 258 16.50 -20.68 -6.61
N LEU A 259 16.27 -20.39 -7.90
CA LEU A 259 17.33 -20.11 -8.87
C LEU A 259 17.88 -18.68 -8.77
N PHE A 260 17.14 -17.73 -8.17
CA PHE A 260 17.55 -16.34 -8.04
C PHE A 260 18.87 -16.16 -7.27
N LEU A 261 18.94 -16.70 -6.04
CA LEU A 261 20.11 -16.53 -5.18
C LEU A 261 21.39 -17.15 -5.79
N PRO A 262 21.37 -18.40 -6.30
CA PRO A 262 22.51 -18.98 -7.03
C PRO A 262 22.95 -18.14 -8.23
N THR A 263 22.01 -17.60 -9.02
CA THR A 263 22.35 -16.76 -10.18
C THR A 263 23.10 -15.50 -9.74
N VAL A 264 22.62 -14.83 -8.69
CA VAL A 264 23.27 -13.65 -8.11
C VAL A 264 24.64 -13.99 -7.53
N GLN A 265 24.79 -15.14 -6.87
CA GLN A 265 26.08 -15.64 -6.36
C GLN A 265 27.08 -15.96 -7.46
N ILE A 266 26.65 -16.52 -8.60
CA ILE A 266 27.54 -16.77 -9.75
C ILE A 266 28.07 -15.45 -10.30
N ILE A 267 27.19 -14.45 -10.49
CA ILE A 267 27.60 -13.13 -10.97
C ILE A 267 28.61 -12.48 -9.99
N ALA A 268 28.35 -12.58 -8.68
CA ALA A 268 29.26 -12.09 -7.66
C ALA A 268 30.58 -12.87 -7.61
N SER A 269 30.56 -14.18 -7.87
CA SER A 269 31.77 -15.01 -7.92
C SER A 269 32.66 -14.63 -9.10
N VAL A 270 32.06 -14.26 -10.24
CA VAL A 270 32.79 -13.69 -11.39
C VAL A 270 33.42 -12.35 -10.99
N ALA A 271 32.68 -11.47 -10.31
CA ALA A 271 33.20 -10.21 -9.79
C ALA A 271 34.38 -10.42 -8.83
N LEU A 272 34.25 -11.38 -7.92
CA LEU A 272 35.29 -11.78 -6.97
C LEU A 272 36.53 -12.30 -7.70
N GLY A 273 36.35 -13.15 -8.72
CA GLY A 273 37.44 -13.64 -9.56
C GLY A 273 38.18 -12.51 -10.27
N LEU A 274 37.46 -11.50 -10.78
CA LEU A 274 38.06 -10.30 -11.39
C LEU A 274 38.82 -9.46 -10.35
N ILE A 275 38.28 -9.28 -9.14
CA ILE A 275 38.94 -8.58 -8.04
C ILE A 275 40.24 -9.27 -7.66
N ILE A 276 40.23 -10.59 -7.48
CA ILE A 276 41.42 -11.36 -7.09
C ILE A 276 42.43 -11.41 -8.23
N GLY A 277 41.99 -11.67 -9.47
CA GLY A 277 42.86 -11.77 -10.63
C GLY A 277 43.55 -10.43 -10.96
N TYR A 278 42.75 -9.38 -11.17
CA TYR A 278 43.31 -8.06 -11.46
C TYR A 278 44.03 -7.48 -10.23
N GLY A 279 43.41 -7.51 -9.05
CA GLY A 279 44.02 -7.01 -7.82
C GLY A 279 45.32 -7.73 -7.46
N GLY A 280 45.39 -9.05 -7.64
CA GLY A 280 46.59 -9.85 -7.39
C GLY A 280 47.77 -9.44 -8.27
N THR A 281 47.53 -9.20 -9.57
CA THR A 281 48.58 -8.65 -10.44
C THR A 281 49.01 -7.25 -10.00
N GLN A 282 48.10 -6.41 -9.54
CA GLN A 282 48.40 -5.06 -9.04
C GLN A 282 49.21 -5.08 -7.73
N ILE A 283 49.04 -6.09 -6.87
CA ILE A 283 49.88 -6.28 -5.68
C ILE A 283 51.35 -6.50 -6.07
N THR A 284 51.61 -7.34 -7.08
CA THR A 284 53.00 -7.67 -7.47
C THR A 284 53.79 -6.46 -7.99
N ILE A 285 53.10 -5.46 -8.55
CA ILE A 285 53.69 -4.21 -9.05
C ILE A 285 53.55 -3.05 -8.06
N GLY A 286 53.11 -3.31 -6.82
CA GLY A 286 53.01 -2.33 -5.74
C GLY A 286 51.89 -1.30 -5.88
N LEU A 287 50.95 -1.48 -6.81
CA LEU A 287 49.83 -0.57 -7.07
C LEU A 287 48.60 -0.87 -6.20
N MET A 288 48.60 -1.98 -5.45
CA MET A 288 47.52 -2.38 -4.56
C MET A 288 48.06 -3.15 -3.37
N THR A 289 47.32 -3.14 -2.26
CA THR A 289 47.67 -3.86 -1.02
C THR A 289 46.75 -5.06 -0.79
N ILE A 290 47.15 -5.98 0.10
CA ILE A 290 46.33 -7.14 0.49
C ILE A 290 45.03 -6.67 1.15
N GLY A 291 45.10 -5.68 2.04
CA GLY A 291 43.92 -5.04 2.61
C GLY A 291 43.07 -4.37 1.55
N GLY A 292 43.68 -3.85 0.48
CA GLY A 292 42.97 -3.33 -0.68
C GLY A 292 42.07 -4.40 -1.31
N ILE A 293 42.58 -5.61 -1.56
CA ILE A 293 41.77 -6.71 -2.11
C ILE A 293 40.66 -7.07 -1.13
N GLN A 294 40.98 -7.23 0.15
CA GLN A 294 39.98 -7.54 1.18
C GLN A 294 38.85 -6.50 1.21
N ALA A 295 39.17 -5.21 1.13
CA ALA A 295 38.18 -4.14 1.07
C ALA A 295 37.26 -4.28 -0.14
N PHE A 296 37.81 -4.53 -1.33
CA PHE A 296 37.03 -4.74 -2.55
C PHE A 296 36.06 -5.92 -2.43
N VAL A 297 36.49 -7.04 -1.84
CA VAL A 297 35.64 -8.19 -1.57
C VAL A 297 34.51 -7.84 -0.59
N SER A 298 34.82 -7.11 0.47
CA SER A 298 33.83 -6.66 1.45
C SER A 298 32.82 -5.68 0.86
N TYR A 299 33.25 -4.67 0.09
CA TYR A 299 32.35 -3.75 -0.60
C TYR A 299 31.44 -4.48 -1.59
N LEU A 300 31.99 -5.39 -2.40
CA LEU A 300 31.20 -6.22 -3.31
C LEU A 300 30.10 -6.96 -2.54
N THR A 301 30.45 -7.62 -1.43
CA THR A 301 29.50 -8.39 -0.61
C THR A 301 28.42 -7.50 0.00
N PHE A 302 28.78 -6.32 0.52
CA PHE A 302 27.81 -5.36 1.07
C PHE A 302 26.84 -4.84 0.02
N MET A 303 27.32 -4.53 -1.18
CA MET A 303 26.49 -4.01 -2.27
C MET A 303 25.50 -5.05 -2.82
N MET A 304 25.72 -6.35 -2.58
CA MET A 304 24.77 -7.40 -2.98
C MET A 304 23.45 -7.33 -2.21
N TRP A 305 23.50 -6.98 -0.92
CA TRP A 305 22.31 -6.92 -0.06
C TRP A 305 21.26 -5.94 -0.60
N PRO A 306 21.58 -4.65 -0.84
CA PRO A 306 20.64 -3.72 -1.46
C PRO A 306 20.06 -4.19 -2.79
N ILE A 307 20.87 -4.84 -3.64
CA ILE A 307 20.42 -5.32 -4.94
C ILE A 307 19.40 -6.45 -4.81
N GLN A 308 19.62 -7.38 -3.87
CA GLN A 308 18.67 -8.44 -3.56
C GLN A 308 17.37 -7.86 -3.00
N ASP A 309 17.49 -6.81 -2.20
CA ASP A 309 16.37 -6.22 -1.48
C ASP A 309 15.50 -5.28 -2.32
N PHE A 310 16.08 -4.66 -3.35
CA PHE A 310 15.40 -3.73 -4.25
C PHE A 310 14.10 -4.31 -4.84
N ALA A 311 14.08 -5.62 -5.11
CA ALA A 311 12.90 -6.31 -5.64
C ALA A 311 11.75 -6.43 -4.63
N ARG A 312 12.05 -6.52 -3.32
CA ARG A 312 11.07 -6.49 -2.23
C ARG A 312 10.46 -5.10 -2.14
N VAL A 313 11.30 -4.08 -2.03
CA VAL A 313 10.92 -2.67 -1.94
C VAL A 313 10.06 -2.25 -3.13
N TYR A 314 10.44 -2.65 -4.36
CA TYR A 314 9.66 -2.36 -5.55
C TYR A 314 8.24 -2.96 -5.51
N ALA A 315 8.10 -4.21 -5.04
CA ALA A 315 6.79 -4.85 -4.93
C ALA A 315 5.93 -4.19 -3.85
N GLU A 316 6.52 -3.87 -2.71
CA GLU A 316 5.85 -3.13 -1.63
C GLU A 316 5.37 -1.76 -2.10
N MET A 317 6.21 -1.03 -2.85
CA MET A 317 5.84 0.24 -3.48
C MET A 317 4.60 0.11 -4.38
N GLN A 318 4.51 -0.93 -5.21
CA GLN A 318 3.32 -1.16 -6.05
C GLN A 318 2.06 -1.39 -5.22
N HIS A 319 2.15 -2.21 -4.16
CA HIS A 319 1.02 -2.47 -3.27
C HIS A 319 0.54 -1.20 -2.56
N SER A 320 1.47 -0.40 -2.04
CA SER A 320 1.15 0.84 -1.34
C SER A 320 0.61 1.92 -2.27
N ILE A 321 1.05 1.97 -3.54
CA ILE A 321 0.45 2.85 -4.55
C ILE A 321 -1.01 2.47 -4.80
N ALA A 322 -1.34 1.19 -4.97
CA ALA A 322 -2.72 0.76 -5.15
C ALA A 322 -3.59 1.08 -3.92
N SER A 323 -3.04 0.96 -2.71
CA SER A 323 -3.70 1.43 -1.48
C SER A 323 -3.92 2.94 -1.47
N ALA A 324 -2.91 3.72 -1.89
CA ALA A 324 -3.04 5.16 -2.01
C ALA A 324 -4.11 5.58 -3.05
N GLU A 325 -4.21 4.89 -4.19
CA GLU A 325 -5.25 5.15 -5.19
C GLU A 325 -6.65 4.98 -4.59
N ARG A 326 -6.89 3.91 -3.82
CA ARG A 326 -8.18 3.68 -3.14
C ARG A 326 -8.47 4.73 -2.08
N ILE A 327 -7.45 5.14 -1.32
CA ILE A 327 -7.56 6.21 -0.31
C ILE A 327 -7.92 7.52 -0.98
N PHE A 328 -7.17 7.94 -2.00
CA PHE A 328 -7.42 9.22 -2.66
C PHE A 328 -8.73 9.22 -3.43
N LYS A 329 -9.12 8.10 -4.04
CA LYS A 329 -10.46 7.96 -4.63
C LYS A 329 -11.56 8.17 -3.58
N LEU A 330 -11.40 7.64 -2.36
CA LEU A 330 -12.36 7.87 -1.27
C LEU A 330 -12.38 9.34 -0.85
N VAL A 331 -11.22 9.96 -0.62
CA VAL A 331 -11.11 11.39 -0.24
C VAL A 331 -11.69 12.32 -1.30
N ASP A 332 -11.50 11.97 -2.58
CA ASP A 332 -11.98 12.78 -3.71
C ASP A 332 -13.44 12.50 -4.06
N THR A 333 -14.10 11.53 -3.40
CA THR A 333 -15.51 11.24 -3.65
C THR A 333 -16.35 12.38 -3.05
N PRO A 334 -17.08 13.16 -3.87
CA PRO A 334 -17.96 14.20 -3.36
C PRO A 334 -19.17 13.59 -2.64
N ALA A 335 -19.69 14.31 -1.64
CA ALA A 335 -20.98 13.97 -1.06
C ALA A 335 -22.10 14.26 -2.07
N GLU A 336 -22.90 13.23 -2.39
CA GLU A 336 -24.02 13.35 -3.33
C GLU A 336 -25.05 14.37 -2.86
N VAL A 337 -25.40 14.29 -1.57
CA VAL A 337 -26.28 15.25 -0.89
C VAL A 337 -25.42 16.23 -0.10
N HIS A 338 -25.53 17.52 -0.43
CA HIS A 338 -24.81 18.61 0.23
C HIS A 338 -25.65 19.90 0.25
N ASP A 339 -25.26 20.86 1.08
CA ASP A 339 -25.94 22.15 1.14
C ASP A 339 -25.78 22.93 -0.18
N ARG A 340 -26.90 23.40 -0.75
CA ARG A 340 -26.86 24.27 -1.93
C ARG A 340 -26.18 25.61 -1.59
N PRO A 341 -25.50 26.27 -2.55
CA PRO A 341 -25.00 27.62 -2.33
C PRO A 341 -26.13 28.57 -1.91
N GLY A 342 -25.99 29.20 -0.74
CA GLY A 342 -27.01 30.09 -0.18
C GLY A 342 -28.10 29.40 0.64
N ALA A 343 -27.97 28.09 0.94
CA ALA A 343 -28.86 27.40 1.86
C ALA A 343 -28.88 28.10 3.23
N ILE A 344 -30.07 28.28 3.79
CA ILE A 344 -30.26 28.94 5.09
C ILE A 344 -30.63 27.92 6.17
N ALA A 345 -30.38 28.25 7.44
CA ALA A 345 -30.89 27.41 8.52
C ALA A 345 -32.42 27.53 8.58
N ALA A 346 -33.12 26.38 8.62
CA ALA A 346 -34.55 26.38 8.90
C ALA A 346 -34.79 26.85 10.35
N GLU A 347 -35.57 27.92 10.54
CA GLU A 347 -35.99 28.34 11.88
C GLU A 347 -36.89 27.28 12.52
N THR A 348 -37.90 26.86 11.77
CA THR A 348 -38.87 25.80 12.13
C THR A 348 -39.16 24.90 10.94
N LEU A 349 -39.42 23.63 11.21
CA LEU A 349 -40.00 22.66 10.27
C LEU A 349 -41.42 22.26 10.68
N MET A 350 -42.00 22.93 11.68
CA MET A 350 -43.37 22.69 12.15
C MET A 350 -44.38 23.38 11.22
N GLY A 351 -44.50 22.90 10.00
CA GLY A 351 -45.61 23.29 9.14
C GLY A 351 -45.88 22.31 8.01
N GLU A 352 -46.49 22.78 6.94
CA GLU A 352 -46.95 21.93 5.83
C GLU A 352 -45.77 21.26 5.11
N ILE A 353 -45.92 19.96 4.82
CA ILE A 353 -45.01 19.17 3.99
C ILE A 353 -45.74 18.82 2.69
N ASP A 354 -45.14 19.16 1.54
CA ASP A 354 -45.72 18.94 0.21
C ASP A 354 -44.72 18.19 -0.68
N PHE A 355 -45.08 16.97 -1.08
CA PHE A 355 -44.41 16.24 -2.15
C PHE A 355 -45.13 16.56 -3.45
N GLU A 356 -44.43 17.16 -4.41
CA GLU A 356 -45.00 17.59 -5.69
C GLU A 356 -44.37 16.80 -6.84
N HIS A 357 -45.13 15.86 -7.41
CA HIS A 357 -44.76 15.07 -8.58
C HIS A 357 -43.36 14.45 -8.47
N VAL A 358 -43.07 13.83 -7.32
CA VAL A 358 -41.73 13.33 -6.99
C VAL A 358 -41.44 11.99 -7.67
N ASP A 359 -40.34 11.98 -8.44
CA ASP A 359 -39.75 10.76 -9.01
C ASP A 359 -38.42 10.45 -8.31
N PHE A 360 -38.19 9.17 -7.99
CA PHE A 360 -36.95 8.73 -7.36
C PHE A 360 -36.59 7.28 -7.69
N TYR A 361 -35.28 7.04 -7.84
CA TYR A 361 -34.67 5.73 -7.98
C TYR A 361 -33.32 5.66 -7.25
N TYR A 362 -33.01 4.52 -6.63
CA TYR A 362 -31.68 4.29 -6.02
C TYR A 362 -30.63 3.87 -7.05
N GLU A 363 -31.06 3.15 -8.08
CA GLU A 363 -30.21 2.66 -9.18
C GLU A 363 -30.86 3.10 -10.49
N ASP A 364 -30.03 3.55 -11.44
CA ASP A 364 -30.50 3.90 -12.77
C ASP A 364 -31.37 2.79 -13.35
N ARG A 365 -32.50 3.18 -13.95
CA ARG A 365 -33.48 2.29 -14.62
C ARG A 365 -34.33 1.40 -13.68
N LYS A 366 -34.34 1.67 -12.37
CA LYS A 366 -35.26 1.02 -11.41
C LYS A 366 -36.04 2.07 -10.60
N PRO A 367 -37.13 2.64 -11.15
CA PRO A 367 -37.94 3.61 -10.43
C PRO A 367 -38.57 3.01 -9.16
N VAL A 368 -38.50 3.75 -8.06
CA VAL A 368 -39.09 3.39 -6.76
C VAL A 368 -40.34 4.24 -6.49
N LEU A 369 -40.26 5.53 -6.78
CA LEU A 369 -41.39 6.45 -6.78
C LEU A 369 -41.53 7.04 -8.17
N THR A 370 -42.76 7.10 -8.67
CA THR A 370 -43.12 7.69 -9.95
C THR A 370 -44.30 8.63 -9.75
N ASP A 371 -44.14 9.90 -10.10
CA ASP A 371 -45.16 10.94 -9.99
C ASP A 371 -45.85 10.99 -8.60
N PHE A 372 -45.06 10.86 -7.53
CA PHE A 372 -45.60 10.77 -6.17
C PHE A 372 -45.98 12.15 -5.62
N SER A 373 -47.23 12.31 -5.20
CA SER A 373 -47.72 13.54 -4.56
C SER A 373 -48.39 13.26 -3.21
N LEU A 374 -48.04 14.04 -2.19
CA LEU A 374 -48.56 13.91 -0.82
C LEU A 374 -48.49 15.26 -0.10
N LYS A 375 -49.61 15.68 0.49
CA LYS A 375 -49.66 16.85 1.40
C LYS A 375 -49.92 16.40 2.83
N VAL A 376 -49.17 16.96 3.77
CA VAL A 376 -49.31 16.69 5.20
C VAL A 376 -49.45 18.00 5.96
N GLN A 377 -50.54 18.15 6.70
CA GLN A 377 -50.83 19.35 7.48
C GLN A 377 -50.15 19.31 8.85
N PRO A 378 -49.90 20.48 9.49
CA PRO A 378 -49.26 20.53 10.80
C PRO A 378 -50.07 19.77 11.86
N GLY A 379 -49.43 18.85 12.57
CA GLY A 379 -50.08 18.01 13.61
C GLY A 379 -50.85 16.80 13.07
N GLU A 380 -50.88 16.59 11.76
CA GLU A 380 -51.53 15.44 11.13
C GLU A 380 -50.70 14.16 11.30
N MET A 381 -51.37 13.04 11.57
CA MET A 381 -50.74 11.71 11.64
C MET A 381 -51.07 10.92 10.37
N ILE A 382 -50.06 10.65 9.55
CA ILE A 382 -50.20 9.89 8.31
C ILE A 382 -49.65 8.48 8.49
N ALA A 383 -50.42 7.49 8.04
CA ALA A 383 -50.01 6.08 7.99
C ALA A 383 -49.70 5.66 6.54
N LEU A 384 -48.45 5.29 6.25
CA LEU A 384 -48.03 4.75 4.95
C LEU A 384 -48.24 3.22 4.92
N VAL A 385 -49.19 2.74 4.12
CA VAL A 385 -49.56 1.31 4.03
C VAL A 385 -49.32 0.78 2.61
N GLY A 386 -48.79 -0.44 2.49
CA GLY A 386 -48.58 -1.11 1.20
C GLY A 386 -47.60 -2.29 1.29
N PRO A 387 -47.46 -3.09 0.22
CA PRO A 387 -46.57 -4.25 0.20
C PRO A 387 -45.10 -3.88 0.37
N THR A 388 -44.26 -4.84 0.78
CA THR A 388 -42.79 -4.66 0.82
C THR A 388 -42.28 -4.24 -0.55
N GLY A 389 -41.40 -3.23 -0.59
CA GLY A 389 -40.90 -2.65 -1.84
C GLY A 389 -41.74 -1.51 -2.43
N GLY A 390 -42.93 -1.22 -1.90
CA GLY A 390 -43.78 -0.11 -2.38
C GLY A 390 -43.33 1.31 -1.99
N GLY A 391 -42.04 1.59 -1.83
CA GLY A 391 -41.50 2.95 -1.63
C GLY A 391 -41.72 3.62 -0.26
N LYS A 392 -42.42 3.00 0.69
CA LYS A 392 -42.70 3.58 2.03
C LYS A 392 -41.47 4.11 2.77
N SER A 393 -40.43 3.29 2.88
CA SER A 393 -39.17 3.70 3.53
C SER A 393 -38.42 4.77 2.73
N THR A 394 -38.60 4.78 1.40
CA THR A 394 -38.01 5.79 0.51
C THR A 394 -38.63 7.16 0.74
N ILE A 395 -39.93 7.25 0.98
CA ILE A 395 -40.61 8.51 1.33
C ILE A 395 -39.98 9.13 2.59
N VAL A 396 -39.76 8.32 3.63
CA VAL A 396 -39.11 8.76 4.88
C VAL A 396 -37.67 9.22 4.60
N ASN A 397 -36.91 8.44 3.83
CA ASN A 397 -35.53 8.78 3.48
C ASN A 397 -35.43 10.09 2.69
N LEU A 398 -36.37 10.35 1.77
CA LEU A 398 -36.44 11.59 1.02
C LEU A 398 -36.84 12.77 1.91
N LEU A 399 -37.82 12.61 2.81
CA LEU A 399 -38.22 13.66 3.75
C LEU A 399 -37.07 14.06 4.69
N CYS A 400 -36.31 13.08 5.18
CA CYS A 400 -35.12 13.31 6.00
C CYS A 400 -33.94 13.85 5.19
N ARG A 401 -34.06 14.02 3.87
CA ARG A 401 -32.99 14.42 2.95
C ARG A 401 -31.74 13.53 3.04
N PHE A 402 -31.94 12.23 3.30
CA PHE A 402 -30.88 11.23 3.15
C PHE A 402 -30.58 10.91 1.69
N TYR A 403 -31.56 11.18 0.84
CA TYR A 403 -31.51 11.18 -0.61
C TYR A 403 -32.27 12.42 -1.10
N GLU A 404 -31.98 12.84 -2.33
CA GLU A 404 -32.70 13.92 -3.01
C GLU A 404 -33.55 13.35 -4.16
N PRO A 405 -34.75 13.89 -4.42
CA PRO A 405 -35.57 13.51 -5.57
C PRO A 405 -34.84 13.73 -6.90
N CYS A 406 -35.08 12.84 -7.86
CA CYS A 406 -34.52 12.95 -9.20
C CYS A 406 -35.32 13.95 -10.05
N GLN A 407 -36.65 13.98 -9.87
CA GLN A 407 -37.57 14.97 -10.43
C GLN A 407 -38.67 15.31 -9.41
N GLY A 408 -39.38 16.40 -9.65
CA GLY A 408 -40.33 16.98 -8.69
C GLY A 408 -39.62 17.75 -7.59
N MET A 409 -40.35 18.11 -6.54
CA MET A 409 -39.78 18.81 -5.38
C MET A 409 -40.51 18.46 -4.08
N ILE A 410 -39.80 18.64 -2.97
CA ILE A 410 -40.34 18.48 -1.62
C ILE A 410 -40.27 19.84 -0.95
N ARG A 411 -41.42 20.36 -0.52
CA ARG A 411 -41.50 21.64 0.18
C ARG A 411 -41.80 21.42 1.66
N ILE A 412 -41.15 22.21 2.51
CA ILE A 412 -41.48 22.34 3.93
C ILE A 412 -41.75 23.83 4.17
N ASN A 413 -42.91 24.17 4.72
CA ASN A 413 -43.36 25.57 4.88
C ASN A 413 -43.40 26.36 3.56
N GLY A 414 -43.76 25.69 2.46
CA GLY A 414 -43.85 26.30 1.14
C GLY A 414 -42.51 26.61 0.46
N ARG A 415 -41.36 26.26 1.07
CA ARG A 415 -40.02 26.40 0.49
C ARG A 415 -39.43 25.03 0.16
N ASP A 416 -38.69 24.91 -0.95
CA ASP A 416 -37.93 23.71 -1.29
C ASP A 416 -36.98 23.38 -0.13
N TYR A 417 -37.12 22.17 0.43
CA TYR A 417 -36.31 21.72 1.55
C TYR A 417 -34.80 21.68 1.23
N MET A 418 -34.40 21.64 -0.05
CA MET A 418 -33.00 21.72 -0.47
C MET A 418 -32.38 23.10 -0.28
N ASP A 419 -33.19 24.14 -0.08
CA ASP A 419 -32.74 25.50 0.24
C ASP A 419 -32.46 25.68 1.75
N TYR A 420 -32.70 24.64 2.55
CA TYR A 420 -32.29 24.59 3.94
C TYR A 420 -30.97 23.85 4.12
N THR A 421 -30.22 24.19 5.16
CA THR A 421 -29.02 23.42 5.53
C THR A 421 -29.39 22.05 6.08
N LEU A 422 -28.67 21.00 5.70
CA LEU A 422 -28.85 19.63 6.16
C LEU A 422 -28.83 19.53 7.69
N ALA A 423 -27.90 20.26 8.32
CA ALA A 423 -27.80 20.31 9.77
C ALA A 423 -29.09 20.84 10.43
N SER A 424 -29.74 21.85 9.83
CA SER A 424 -31.00 22.40 10.35
C SER A 424 -32.18 21.44 10.18
N ILE A 425 -32.20 20.66 9.10
CA ILE A 425 -33.19 19.59 8.85
C ILE A 425 -33.03 18.47 9.89
N HIS A 426 -31.84 17.87 9.96
CA HIS A 426 -31.57 16.71 10.80
C HIS A 426 -31.70 17.00 12.30
N SER A 427 -31.45 18.23 12.74
CA SER A 427 -31.61 18.63 14.15
C SER A 427 -33.07 18.81 14.59
N ARG A 428 -34.02 18.86 13.64
CA ARG A 428 -35.44 19.14 13.89
C ARG A 428 -36.37 17.98 13.54
N ILE A 429 -35.88 16.98 12.80
CA ILE A 429 -36.64 15.77 12.47
C ILE A 429 -36.22 14.64 13.42
N GLY A 430 -37.19 14.09 14.15
CA GLY A 430 -37.01 12.85 14.92
C GLY A 430 -37.27 11.63 14.05
N ILE A 431 -36.41 10.61 14.14
CA ILE A 431 -36.59 9.32 13.46
C ILE A 431 -36.50 8.16 14.45
N VAL A 432 -37.44 7.22 14.35
CA VAL A 432 -37.43 5.96 15.10
C VAL A 432 -37.38 4.82 14.09
N LEU A 433 -36.22 4.15 14.01
CA LEU A 433 -35.98 3.06 13.07
C LEU A 433 -36.53 1.73 13.62
N GLN A 434 -36.88 0.82 12.71
CA GLN A 434 -37.32 -0.54 13.07
C GLN A 434 -36.27 -1.29 13.90
N THR A 435 -34.99 -1.12 13.56
CA THR A 435 -33.85 -1.61 14.33
C THR A 435 -33.06 -0.41 14.87
N PRO A 436 -33.28 0.01 16.12
CA PRO A 436 -32.55 1.12 16.71
C PRO A 436 -31.07 0.75 16.88
N HIS A 437 -30.20 1.73 16.74
CA HIS A 437 -28.79 1.60 17.06
C HIS A 437 -28.53 2.13 18.48
N LEU A 438 -28.08 1.25 19.38
CA LEU A 438 -27.68 1.60 20.74
C LEU A 438 -26.14 1.67 20.79
N PHE A 439 -25.60 2.63 21.56
CA PHE A 439 -24.16 2.92 21.66
C PHE A 439 -23.58 2.59 23.03
#